data_AF-A0A960IZ85-F1
#
_entry.id   AF-A0A960IZ85-F1
#
_cell.length_a   1.000
_cell.length_b   1.000
_cell.length_c   1.000
_cell.angle_alpha   90.00
_cell.angle_beta   90.00
_cell.angle_gamma   90.00
#
_symmetry.space_group_name_H-M   'P 1'
#
loop_
_entity.id
_entity.type
_entity.pdbx_description
1 polymer ?
#
loop_
_entity_poly.entity_id
_entity_poly.type
_entity_poly.pdbx_seq_one_letter_code
_entity_poly.pdbx_strand_id
1 'polypeptide(L)'
;PSLVIAYSTCIAHGIDMSKSMTHQHDAVKSGYWPLYRFQPSREDGSHPFRLDSRRPTIPVRAFAEKETRFAVLERTHPDAAVHLQALAQAEVDERWHFYEQLAAIERTIPHEPDPDVLPEDDTDAGYHHDHHVHDQHRHDHGEDGR
;
A
#
# COMPACT_ATOMS: atom_id res chain seq x y z
N PRO A 1 -0.38 3.34 -10.52
CA PRO A 1 -1.07 3.99 -9.38
C PRO A 1 -0.47 3.50 -8.06
N SER A 2 -0.47 4.33 -7.00
CA SER A 2 0.11 3.99 -5.70
C SER A 2 -0.86 4.31 -4.57
N LEU A 3 -0.94 3.43 -3.56
CA LEU A 3 -1.75 3.62 -2.36
C LEU A 3 -0.88 3.47 -1.12
N VAL A 4 -0.96 4.43 -0.20
CA VAL A 4 -0.27 4.39 1.10
C VAL A 4 -1.32 4.60 2.19
N ILE A 5 -1.42 3.65 3.12
CA ILE A 5 -2.31 3.74 4.28
C ILE A 5 -1.44 3.91 5.52
N ALA A 6 -1.50 5.08 6.14
CA ALA A 6 -0.70 5.42 7.32
C ALA A 6 -1.56 5.42 8.59
N TYR A 7 -1.15 4.64 9.59
CA TYR A 7 -1.75 4.73 10.92
C TYR A 7 -1.47 6.11 11.53
N SER A 8 -2.54 6.84 11.82
CA SER A 8 -2.48 8.21 12.30
C SER A 8 -3.12 8.28 13.68
N THR A 9 -2.33 8.62 14.70
CA THR A 9 -2.88 8.85 16.04
C THR A 9 -3.73 10.12 16.07
N CYS A 10 -4.80 10.13 16.86
CA CYS A 10 -5.68 11.28 17.03
C CYS A 10 -6.01 11.50 18.51
N ILE A 11 -6.34 12.73 18.89
CA ILE A 11 -6.86 13.06 20.24
C ILE A 11 -8.09 12.22 20.60
N ALA A 12 -8.89 11.81 19.60
CA ALA A 12 -10.07 10.97 19.77
C ALA A 12 -9.74 9.55 20.26
N HIS A 13 -8.49 9.10 20.10
CA HIS A 13 -8.05 7.83 20.71
C HIS A 13 -7.91 7.97 22.23
N GLY A 14 -7.76 9.21 22.73
CA GLY A 14 -7.57 9.50 24.15
C GLY A 14 -6.25 8.95 24.67
N ILE A 15 -5.16 9.25 23.96
CA ILE A 15 -3.78 8.99 24.34
C ILE A 15 -3.07 10.29 24.70
N ASP A 16 -1.98 10.18 25.46
CA ASP A 16 -1.01 11.29 25.59
C ASP A 16 -0.31 11.52 24.24
N MET A 17 -0.67 12.62 23.56
CA MET A 17 -0.14 12.92 22.22
C MET A 17 1.38 13.15 22.21
N SER A 18 2.00 13.48 23.35
CA SER A 18 3.47 13.54 23.45
C SER A 18 4.14 12.18 23.25
N LYS A 19 3.38 11.08 23.43
CA LYS A 19 3.82 9.69 23.25
C LYS A 19 3.31 9.05 21.96
N SER A 20 2.79 9.85 21.01
CA SER A 20 2.21 9.36 19.75
C SER A 20 3.15 8.39 19.01
N MET A 21 4.44 8.72 18.86
CA MET A 21 5.39 7.85 18.14
C MET A 21 5.57 6.49 18.81
N THR A 22 5.70 6.47 20.13
CA THR A 22 5.75 5.22 20.91
C THR A 22 4.47 4.41 20.73
N HIS A 23 3.33 5.09 20.72
CA HIS A 23 2.03 4.45 20.51
C HIS A 23 1.88 3.82 19.13
N GLN A 24 2.35 4.48 18.06
CA GLN A 24 2.36 3.91 16.70
C GLN A 24 3.25 2.66 16.65
N HIS A 25 4.41 2.71 17.30
CA HIS A 25 5.29 1.55 17.40
C HIS A 25 4.64 0.39 18.17
N ASP A 26 3.90 0.67 19.23
CA ASP A 26 3.13 -0.36 19.96
C ASP A 26 1.97 -0.93 19.13
N ALA A 27 1.35 -0.13 18.26
CA ALA A 27 0.34 -0.62 17.30
C ALA A 27 0.94 -1.68 16.36
N VAL A 28 2.17 -1.47 15.89
CA VAL A 28 2.89 -2.45 15.06
C VAL A 28 3.31 -3.67 15.89
N LYS A 29 3.90 -3.44 17.08
CA LYS A 29 4.35 -4.54 17.96
C LYS A 29 3.22 -5.45 18.44
N SER A 30 2.01 -4.92 18.57
CA SER A 30 0.83 -5.71 18.97
C SER A 30 0.21 -6.50 17.82
N GLY A 31 0.62 -6.25 16.57
CA GLY A 31 -0.06 -6.78 15.39
C GLY A 31 -1.38 -6.09 15.07
N TYR A 32 -1.79 -5.10 15.87
CA TYR A 32 -2.97 -4.28 15.59
C TYR A 32 -2.83 -3.55 14.24
N TRP A 33 -1.62 -3.10 13.91
CA TRP A 33 -1.29 -2.47 12.64
C TRP A 33 -0.06 -3.10 11.97
N PRO A 34 -0.21 -4.22 11.24
CA PRO A 34 0.90 -4.83 10.52
C PRO A 34 1.37 -3.92 9.38
N LEU A 35 2.67 -3.98 9.09
CA LEU A 35 3.28 -3.23 7.99
C LEU A 35 3.56 -4.18 6.83
N TYR A 36 3.07 -3.85 5.65
CA TYR A 36 3.30 -4.62 4.44
C TYR A 36 3.35 -3.70 3.23
N ARG A 37 3.93 -4.23 2.14
CA ARG A 37 3.93 -3.60 0.83
C ARG A 37 3.44 -4.59 -0.21
N PHE A 38 2.72 -4.05 -1.19
CA PHE A 38 2.38 -4.76 -2.40
C PHE A 38 3.02 -4.03 -3.58
N GLN A 39 4.01 -4.64 -4.19
CA GLN A 39 4.70 -4.13 -5.37
C GLN A 39 4.35 -5.00 -6.58
N PRO A 40 3.52 -4.50 -7.51
CA PRO A 40 3.26 -5.16 -8.78
C PRO A 40 4.56 -5.55 -9.50
N SER A 41 4.67 -6.78 -9.95
CA SER A 41 5.76 -7.24 -10.82
C SER A 41 5.22 -7.99 -12.02
N ARG A 42 5.93 -7.82 -13.15
CA ARG A 42 5.70 -8.52 -14.42
C ARG A 42 6.55 -9.80 -14.52
N GLU A 43 7.48 -10.00 -13.59
CA GLU A 43 8.37 -11.15 -13.57
C GLU A 43 7.67 -12.38 -12.98
N ASP A 44 7.79 -13.51 -13.69
CA ASP A 44 7.33 -14.80 -13.18
C ASP A 44 8.15 -15.24 -11.96
N GLY A 45 7.48 -15.91 -11.01
CA GLY A 45 8.08 -16.31 -9.74
C GLY A 45 8.27 -15.15 -8.74
N SER A 46 7.73 -13.96 -9.02
CA SER A 46 7.80 -12.83 -8.10
C SER A 46 6.79 -12.93 -6.95
N HIS A 47 7.18 -12.44 -5.78
CA HIS A 47 6.32 -12.27 -4.60
C HIS A 47 5.99 -10.78 -4.43
N PRO A 48 4.88 -10.30 -5.00
CA PRO A 48 4.54 -8.88 -4.95
C PRO A 48 4.18 -8.42 -3.54
N PHE A 49 3.68 -9.31 -2.68
CA PHE A 49 3.37 -9.01 -1.29
C PHE A 49 4.58 -9.26 -0.39
N ARG A 50 4.92 -8.29 0.45
CA ARG A 50 5.96 -8.41 1.49
C ARG A 50 5.42 -7.94 2.82
N LEU A 51 5.54 -8.78 3.84
CA LEU A 51 5.24 -8.44 5.23
C LEU A 51 6.51 -7.86 5.88
N ASP A 52 6.51 -6.54 6.13
CA ASP A 52 7.67 -5.80 6.63
C ASP A 52 7.71 -5.74 8.17
N SER A 53 6.56 -5.80 8.83
CA SER A 53 6.50 -5.91 10.29
C SER A 53 7.04 -7.24 10.77
N ARG A 54 7.59 -7.27 11.99
CA ARG A 54 7.91 -8.53 12.69
C ARG A 54 6.66 -9.10 13.35
N ARG A 55 6.72 -10.39 13.70
CA ARG A 55 5.66 -11.07 14.46
C ARG A 55 5.27 -10.27 15.71
N PRO A 56 3.98 -10.22 16.08
CA PRO A 56 3.54 -9.53 17.28
C PRO A 56 4.32 -9.99 18.51
N THR A 57 4.74 -9.02 19.33
CA THR A 57 5.58 -9.23 20.52
C THR A 57 4.91 -8.76 21.81
N ILE A 58 3.77 -8.07 21.70
CA ILE A 58 2.92 -7.71 22.83
C ILE A 58 1.47 -8.09 22.52
N PRO A 59 0.63 -8.40 23.52
CA PRO A 59 -0.79 -8.63 23.30
C PRO A 59 -1.51 -7.36 22.82
N VAL A 60 -2.59 -7.53 22.06
CA VAL A 60 -3.46 -6.42 21.59
C VAL A 60 -4.01 -5.63 22.77
N ARG A 61 -4.35 -6.32 23.87
CA ARG A 61 -4.81 -5.70 25.11
C ARG A 61 -3.82 -4.68 25.67
N ALA A 62 -2.51 -4.97 25.66
CA ALA A 62 -1.48 -4.07 26.18
C ALA A 62 -1.32 -2.79 25.34
N PHE A 63 -1.74 -2.84 24.08
CA PHE A 63 -1.88 -1.66 23.23
C PHE A 63 -3.21 -0.93 23.52
N ALA A 64 -4.33 -1.65 23.52
CA ALA A 64 -5.67 -1.09 23.66
C ALA A 64 -5.90 -0.38 25.01
N GLU A 65 -5.35 -0.90 26.11
CA GLU A 65 -5.47 -0.29 27.45
C GLU A 65 -4.84 1.12 27.54
N LYS A 66 -4.00 1.50 26.58
CA LYS A 66 -3.39 2.84 26.51
C LYS A 66 -4.31 3.89 25.90
N GLU A 67 -5.40 3.47 25.25
CA GLU A 67 -6.35 4.35 24.58
C GLU A 67 -7.65 4.46 25.37
N THR A 68 -8.05 5.69 25.70
CA THR A 68 -9.32 5.93 26.43
C THR A 68 -10.53 5.39 25.68
N ARG A 69 -10.51 5.39 24.34
CA ARG A 69 -11.62 4.88 23.52
C ARG A 69 -11.96 3.41 23.79
N PHE A 70 -10.99 2.60 24.23
CA PHE A 70 -11.22 1.22 24.65
C PHE A 70 -11.51 1.11 26.15
N ALA A 71 -10.83 1.89 26.99
CA ALA A 71 -11.03 1.90 28.44
C ALA A 71 -12.47 2.28 28.86
N VAL A 72 -13.17 3.10 28.06
CA VAL A 72 -14.60 3.42 28.31
C VAL A 72 -15.48 2.18 28.23
N LEU A 73 -15.21 1.26 27.31
CA LEU A 73 -15.98 0.02 27.17
C LEU A 73 -15.77 -0.90 28.38
N GLU A 74 -14.52 -1.07 28.83
CA GLU A 74 -14.20 -1.86 30.03
C GLU A 74 -14.95 -1.38 31.28
N ARG A 75 -15.09 -0.06 31.43
CA ARG A 75 -15.78 0.55 32.57
C ARG A 75 -17.31 0.44 32.50
N THR A 76 -17.87 0.52 31.30
CA THR A 76 -19.34 0.62 31.11
C THR A 76 -19.97 -0.75 30.86
N HIS A 77 -19.26 -1.66 30.21
CA HIS A 77 -19.73 -2.99 29.81
C HIS A 77 -18.58 -4.01 29.93
N PRO A 78 -18.17 -4.38 31.16
CA PRO A 78 -16.98 -5.20 31.39
C PRO A 78 -17.03 -6.58 30.71
N ASP A 79 -18.18 -7.27 30.76
CA ASP A 79 -18.33 -8.58 30.13
C ASP A 79 -18.17 -8.53 28.61
N ALA A 80 -18.76 -7.51 27.98
CA ALA A 80 -18.60 -7.26 26.55
C ALA A 80 -17.15 -6.88 26.20
N ALA A 81 -16.49 -6.10 27.05
CA ALA A 81 -15.09 -5.73 26.85
C ALA A 81 -14.18 -6.95 26.85
N VAL A 82 -14.35 -7.87 27.82
CA VAL A 82 -13.57 -9.12 27.89
C VAL A 82 -13.78 -9.95 26.62
N HIS A 83 -15.04 -10.10 26.18
CA HIS A 83 -15.35 -10.85 24.96
C HIS A 83 -14.73 -10.23 23.72
N LEU A 84 -14.89 -8.92 23.52
CA LEU A 84 -14.37 -8.20 22.36
C LEU A 84 -12.84 -8.13 22.34
N GLN A 85 -12.18 -8.07 23.51
CA GLN A 85 -10.73 -8.15 23.61
C GLN A 85 -10.20 -9.50 23.16
N ALA A 86 -10.86 -10.60 23.55
CA ALA A 86 -10.49 -11.94 23.10
C ALA A 86 -10.67 -12.08 21.59
N LEU A 87 -11.76 -11.56 21.03
CA LEU A 87 -11.99 -11.54 19.58
C LEU A 87 -10.94 -10.70 18.84
N ALA A 88 -10.60 -9.51 19.36
CA ALA A 88 -9.59 -8.65 18.75
C ALA A 88 -8.21 -9.30 18.72
N GLN A 89 -7.84 -10.03 19.78
CA GLN A 89 -6.59 -10.81 19.80
C GLN A 89 -6.62 -11.92 18.74
N ALA A 90 -7.69 -12.71 18.69
CA ALA A 90 -7.84 -13.78 17.71
C ALA A 90 -7.81 -13.25 16.26
N GLU A 91 -8.42 -12.09 16.00
CA GLU A 91 -8.43 -11.43 14.68
C GLU A 91 -7.03 -10.98 14.25
N VAL A 92 -6.24 -10.43 15.17
CA VAL A 92 -4.84 -10.08 14.93
C VAL A 92 -3.99 -11.31 14.64
N ASP A 93 -4.17 -12.38 15.41
CA ASP A 93 -3.42 -13.62 15.24
C ASP A 93 -3.73 -14.28 13.90
N GLU A 94 -5.01 -14.33 13.51
CA GLU A 94 -5.45 -14.86 12.23
C GLU A 94 -4.98 -14.00 11.05
N ARG A 95 -5.13 -12.67 11.13
CA ARG A 95 -4.65 -11.76 10.09
C ARG A 95 -3.14 -11.88 9.90
N TRP A 96 -2.39 -12.03 10.99
CA TRP A 96 -0.96 -12.28 10.92
C TRP A 96 -0.64 -13.57 10.17
N HIS A 97 -1.31 -14.68 10.53
CA HIS A 97 -1.12 -15.97 9.87
C HIS A 97 -1.43 -15.88 8.37
N PHE A 98 -2.55 -15.24 8.02
CA PHE A 98 -2.95 -15.03 6.63
C PHE A 98 -1.89 -14.21 5.85
N TYR A 99 -1.33 -13.15 6.44
CA TYR A 99 -0.30 -12.35 5.76
C TYR A 99 1.03 -13.07 5.64
N GLU A 100 1.41 -13.92 6.61
CA GLU A 100 2.57 -14.80 6.46
C GLU A 100 2.40 -15.75 5.26
N GLN A 101 1.22 -16.35 5.12
CA GLN A 101 0.91 -17.19 3.96
C GLN A 101 0.92 -16.39 2.65
N LEU A 102 0.30 -15.21 2.64
CA LEU A 102 0.24 -14.34 1.46
C LEU A 102 1.63 -13.92 0.98
N ALA A 103 2.58 -13.71 1.90
CA ALA A 103 3.96 -13.38 1.56
C ALA A 103 4.71 -14.52 0.86
N ALA A 104 4.24 -15.77 0.98
CA ALA A 104 4.80 -16.93 0.30
C ALA A 104 4.16 -17.19 -1.08
N ILE A 105 3.10 -16.47 -1.46
CA ILE A 105 2.41 -16.68 -2.73
C ILE A 105 3.17 -15.99 -3.87
N GLU A 106 3.49 -16.73 -4.91
CA GLU A 106 3.97 -16.19 -6.19
C GLU A 106 2.80 -15.64 -6.99
N ARG A 107 2.93 -14.43 -7.54
CA ARG A 107 1.91 -13.80 -8.39
C ARG A 107 2.51 -12.90 -9.45
N THR A 108 2.29 -13.27 -10.71
CA THR A 108 2.45 -12.37 -11.86
C THR A 108 1.17 -11.55 -12.04
N ILE A 109 1.29 -10.22 -12.18
CA ILE A 109 0.13 -9.35 -12.41
C ILE A 109 -0.07 -9.17 -13.92
N PRO A 110 -1.22 -9.58 -14.49
CA PRO A 110 -1.52 -9.31 -15.88
C PRO A 110 -1.52 -7.80 -16.15
N HIS A 111 -0.88 -7.38 -17.23
CA HIS A 111 -0.83 -5.98 -17.62
C HIS A 111 -0.86 -5.87 -19.15
N GLU A 112 -1.51 -4.82 -19.66
CA GLU A 112 -1.48 -4.47 -21.09
C GLU A 112 -0.15 -3.79 -21.42
N PRO A 113 0.66 -4.28 -22.38
CA PRO A 113 1.98 -3.74 -22.69
C PRO A 113 1.94 -2.22 -22.81
N ASP A 114 2.93 -1.54 -22.19
CA ASP A 114 3.02 -0.09 -22.29
C ASP A 114 3.10 0.26 -23.78
N PRO A 115 2.24 1.17 -24.29
CA PRO A 115 2.33 1.60 -25.66
C PRO A 115 3.68 2.32 -25.83
N ASP A 116 4.63 1.62 -26.44
CA ASP A 116 5.95 2.06 -26.89
C ASP A 116 6.41 3.37 -26.22
N VAL A 117 6.91 3.26 -24.98
CA VAL A 117 7.80 4.29 -24.44
C VAL A 117 9.06 4.23 -25.29
N LEU A 118 9.07 5.00 -26.38
CA LEU A 118 10.27 5.21 -27.18
C LEU A 118 11.37 5.67 -26.22
N PRO A 119 12.59 5.11 -26.32
CA PRO A 119 13.68 5.54 -25.46
C PRO A 119 13.79 7.07 -25.57
N GLU A 120 13.78 7.75 -24.42
CA GLU A 120 14.14 9.16 -24.39
C GLU A 120 15.56 9.23 -24.97
N ASP A 121 15.68 9.74 -26.20
CA ASP A 121 16.97 10.02 -26.78
C ASP A 121 17.66 11.03 -25.85
N ASP A 122 18.73 10.58 -25.21
CA ASP A 122 19.63 11.40 -24.41
C ASP A 122 20.36 12.38 -25.35
N THR A 123 19.64 13.38 -25.87
CA THR A 123 20.25 14.50 -26.57
C THR A 123 20.63 15.55 -25.54
N ASP A 124 21.94 15.63 -25.26
CA ASP A 124 22.63 16.65 -24.45
C ASP A 124 22.55 18.10 -25.02
N ALA A 125 21.50 18.42 -25.76
CA ALA A 125 21.34 19.75 -26.34
C ALA A 125 19.87 20.14 -26.28
N GLY A 126 19.49 20.80 -25.19
CA GLY A 126 18.19 21.43 -25.08
C GLY A 126 18.03 22.49 -26.16
N TYR A 127 17.28 22.19 -27.22
CA TYR A 127 16.44 23.11 -28.01
C TYR A 127 15.53 22.25 -28.90
N HIS A 128 14.21 22.26 -28.63
CA HIS A 128 13.23 21.73 -29.57
C HIS A 128 12.99 22.77 -30.68
N HIS A 129 13.25 22.39 -31.94
CA HIS A 129 12.71 23.12 -33.08
C HIS A 129 11.42 22.43 -33.55
N ASP A 130 10.29 23.10 -33.34
CA ASP A 130 9.03 22.75 -33.99
C ASP A 130 9.17 22.95 -35.51
N HIS A 131 9.28 21.86 -36.25
CA HIS A 131 9.04 21.87 -37.69
C HIS A 131 7.56 21.60 -37.94
N HIS A 132 6.77 22.68 -37.99
CA HIS A 132 5.48 22.67 -38.65
C HIS A 132 5.67 22.29 -40.13
N VAL A 133 5.33 21.05 -40.48
CA VAL A 133 5.19 20.61 -41.86
C VAL A 133 3.91 21.25 -42.41
N HIS A 134 4.07 22.24 -43.30
CA HIS A 134 2.97 22.69 -44.14
C HIS A 134 2.65 21.60 -45.17
N ASP A 135 1.55 20.89 -44.90
CA ASP A 135 0.81 20.12 -45.89
C ASP A 135 0.23 21.08 -46.94
N GLN A 136 0.55 20.85 -48.21
CA GLN A 136 -0.27 21.30 -49.33
C GLN A 136 -0.07 20.38 -50.55
N HIS A 137 -1.02 19.44 -50.64
CA HIS A 137 -1.72 19.00 -51.85
C HIS A 137 -0.93 18.46 -53.04
N ARG A 138 -0.90 17.12 -53.09
CA ARG A 138 -0.71 16.34 -54.32
C ARG A 138 -2.08 16.18 -55.00
N HIS A 139 -2.27 16.80 -56.15
CA HIS A 139 -3.38 16.50 -57.06
C HIS A 139 -2.93 15.49 -58.13
N ASP A 140 -3.88 14.65 -58.51
CA ASP A 140 -3.79 13.32 -59.12
C ASP A 140 -3.73 13.30 -60.66
N HIS A 141 -3.36 12.13 -61.20
CA HIS A 141 -3.54 11.59 -62.57
C HIS A 141 -2.70 12.22 -63.70
N GLY A 142 -2.16 11.51 -64.71
CA GLY A 142 -2.22 10.12 -65.13
C GLY A 142 -1.60 9.98 -66.55
N GLU A 143 -1.31 8.74 -66.95
CA GLU A 143 -1.19 8.21 -68.32
C GLU A 143 -0.03 8.59 -69.28
N ASP A 144 0.74 7.53 -69.60
CA ASP A 144 1.10 7.00 -70.92
C ASP A 144 1.83 7.82 -72.01
N GLY A 145 2.93 7.23 -72.50
CA GLY A 145 3.23 7.15 -73.93
C GLY A 145 4.48 7.87 -74.44
N ARG A 146 5.61 7.15 -74.53
CA ARG A 146 6.36 6.78 -75.75
C ARG A 146 7.78 6.31 -75.46
#